data_AF-A0A1X4I7J3-F1
#
_entry.id   AF-A0A1X4I7J3-F1
#
_cell.length_a   1.000
_cell.length_b   1.000
_cell.length_c   1.000
_cell.angle_alpha   90.00
_cell.angle_beta   90.00
_cell.angle_gamma   90.00
#
_symmetry.space_group_name_H-M   'P 1'
#
loop_
_entity.id
_entity.type
_entity.pdbx_description
1 polymer ?
#
loop_
_entity_poly.entity_id
_entity_poly.type
_entity_poly.pdbx_seq_one_letter_code
_entity_poly.pdbx_strand_id
1 'polypeptide(L)'
;MAVQEARQVGPDMGAHEGGCTCGDCPHGVREGHRRAVAAFLLKRDEFAAGHGVPAAVAHSASASRQWVSEELTQAAEIVAERGRAEGTAWLVRLWRRTAGVVWAGVVLLLLGQALTAIGAGWTAARTAGLLAALVV
;
A
#
# COMPACT_ATOMS: atom_id res chain seq x y z
N MET A 1 44.25 9.24 11.81
CA MET A 1 43.29 10.26 12.30
C MET A 1 43.33 11.44 11.34
N ALA A 2 42.28 11.63 10.55
CA ALA A 2 41.94 12.89 9.87
C ALA A 2 40.45 12.84 9.54
N VAL A 3 39.74 13.88 9.99
CA VAL A 3 38.29 14.08 9.97
C VAL A 3 37.98 15.17 8.94
N GLN A 4 36.72 15.15 8.43
CA GLN A 4 35.98 16.17 7.64
C GLN A 4 36.20 16.17 6.11
N GLU A 5 35.20 15.76 5.33
CA GLU A 5 33.94 16.46 4.97
C GLU A 5 34.15 17.62 3.99
N ALA A 6 33.79 17.38 2.72
CA ALA A 6 33.26 18.42 1.84
C ALA A 6 32.17 17.79 0.96
N ARG A 7 30.97 17.79 1.55
CA ARG A 7 29.67 17.70 0.91
C ARG A 7 29.50 18.86 -0.07
N GLN A 8 29.21 18.55 -1.34
CA GLN A 8 28.35 19.34 -2.23
C GLN A 8 28.24 18.65 -3.61
N VAL A 9 27.21 17.83 -3.79
CA VAL A 9 26.59 17.59 -5.10
C VAL A 9 25.13 18.00 -4.92
N GLY A 10 24.67 18.87 -5.82
CA GLY A 10 23.49 19.71 -5.68
C GLY A 10 22.15 18.96 -5.65
N PRO A 11 21.04 19.70 -5.51
CA PRO A 11 19.71 19.13 -5.62
C PRO A 11 19.45 18.82 -7.09
N ASP A 12 19.83 17.64 -7.54
CA ASP A 12 19.29 17.06 -8.76
C ASP A 12 17.81 16.78 -8.52
N MET A 13 16.98 17.80 -8.74
CA MET A 13 15.56 17.66 -9.07
C MET A 13 15.44 17.09 -10.48
N GLY A 14 16.07 15.94 -10.70
CA GLY A 14 15.81 15.09 -11.85
C GLY A 14 14.45 14.44 -11.63
N ALA A 15 13.46 14.85 -12.40
CA ALA A 15 12.24 14.09 -12.57
C ALA A 15 12.64 12.64 -12.92
N HIS A 16 12.39 11.71 -12.00
CA HIS A 16 12.75 10.30 -12.15
C HIS A 16 11.94 9.67 -13.30
N GLU A 17 12.49 9.70 -14.50
CA GLU A 17 12.12 8.79 -15.59
C GLU A 17 12.55 7.37 -15.17
N GLY A 18 11.58 6.53 -14.83
CA GLY A 18 11.82 5.10 -14.56
C GLY A 18 11.85 4.72 -13.08
N GLY A 19 10.65 4.42 -12.55
CA GLY A 19 10.43 3.53 -11.41
C GLY A 19 11.29 3.75 -10.16
N CYS A 20 10.77 4.54 -9.20
CA CYS A 20 11.30 4.60 -7.82
C CYS A 20 11.67 3.18 -7.31
N THR A 21 12.96 2.94 -7.09
CA THR A 21 13.49 1.74 -6.39
C THR A 21 13.63 1.98 -4.89
N CYS A 22 13.29 3.18 -4.41
CA CYS A 22 13.34 3.54 -3.01
C CYS A 22 12.33 2.66 -2.25
N GLY A 23 12.83 1.73 -1.44
CA GLY A 23 12.02 0.75 -0.69
C GLY A 23 10.96 1.38 0.22
N ASP A 24 11.17 2.64 0.62
CA ASP A 24 10.28 3.37 1.54
C ASP A 24 9.40 4.43 0.85
N CYS A 25 9.52 4.64 -0.47
CA CYS A 25 8.66 5.61 -1.16
C CYS A 25 7.29 4.98 -1.49
N PRO A 26 6.15 5.65 -1.24
CA PRO A 26 4.81 5.11 -1.52
C PRO A 26 4.57 4.70 -2.98
N HIS A 27 5.29 5.33 -3.91
CA HIS A 27 5.27 4.94 -5.32
C HIS A 27 6.13 3.70 -5.59
N GLY A 28 7.25 3.53 -4.88
CA GLY A 28 8.20 2.43 -5.05
C GLY A 28 7.68 1.12 -4.51
N VAL A 29 6.92 1.16 -3.40
CA VAL A 29 6.25 -0.03 -2.85
C VAL A 29 5.18 -0.55 -3.82
N ARG A 30 4.33 0.34 -4.34
CA ARG A 30 3.28 -0.01 -5.33
C ARG A 30 3.87 -0.52 -6.63
N GLU A 31 4.89 0.16 -7.14
CA GLU A 31 5.57 -0.25 -8.37
C GLU A 31 6.36 -1.55 -8.17
N GLY A 32 6.87 -1.79 -6.96
CA GLY A 32 7.52 -3.04 -6.57
C GLY A 32 6.56 -4.22 -6.54
N HIS A 33 5.36 -4.05 -5.97
CA HIS A 33 4.32 -5.09 -6.00
C HIS A 33 3.82 -5.34 -7.43
N ARG A 34 3.57 -4.28 -8.21
CA ARG A 34 3.17 -4.41 -9.62
C ARG A 34 4.20 -5.18 -10.45
N ARG A 35 5.50 -4.90 -10.26
CA ARG A 35 6.58 -5.65 -10.90
C ARG A 35 6.64 -7.10 -10.43
N ALA A 36 6.43 -7.38 -9.14
CA ALA A 36 6.39 -8.74 -8.63
C ALA A 36 5.23 -9.55 -9.24
N VAL A 37 4.04 -8.95 -9.35
CA VAL A 37 2.88 -9.54 -10.02
C VAL A 37 3.15 -9.78 -11.50
N ALA A 38 3.74 -8.81 -12.20
CA ALA A 38 4.09 -8.96 -13.62
C ALA A 38 5.10 -10.11 -13.84
N ALA A 39 6.11 -10.23 -12.99
CA ALA A 39 7.09 -11.32 -13.04
C ALA A 39 6.43 -12.68 -12.77
N PHE A 40 5.50 -12.75 -11.82
CA PHE A 40 4.73 -13.97 -11.55
C PHE A 40 3.89 -14.40 -12.77
N LEU A 41 3.18 -13.45 -13.40
CA LEU A 41 2.38 -13.72 -14.60
C LEU A 41 3.24 -14.20 -15.75
N LEU A 42 4.40 -13.55 -15.99
CA LEU A 42 5.34 -13.98 -17.01
C LEU A 42 5.80 -15.42 -16.80
N LYS A 43 6.16 -15.80 -15.56
CA LYS A 43 6.59 -17.16 -15.22
C LYS A 43 5.47 -18.19 -15.38
N ARG A 44 4.23 -17.85 -15.02
CA ARG A 44 3.05 -18.70 -15.28
C ARG A 44 2.83 -18.90 -16.78
N ASP A 45 2.94 -17.82 -17.55
CA ASP A 45 2.70 -17.87 -18.99
C ASP A 45 3.81 -18.66 -19.71
N GLU A 46 5.05 -18.61 -19.21
CA GLU A 46 6.17 -19.45 -19.68
C GLU A 46 5.89 -20.95 -19.44
N PHE A 47 5.41 -21.31 -18.24
CA PHE A 47 5.00 -22.69 -17.96
C PHE A 47 3.78 -23.11 -18.81
N ALA A 48 2.84 -22.21 -19.06
CA ALA A 48 1.68 -22.48 -19.92
C ALA A 48 2.08 -22.68 -21.40
N ALA A 49 3.14 -21.99 -21.86
CA ALA A 49 3.74 -22.20 -23.17
C ALA A 49 4.57 -23.50 -23.27
N GLY A 50 4.74 -24.23 -22.15
CA GLY A 50 5.51 -25.47 -22.10
C GLY A 50 7.02 -25.26 -21.96
N HIS A 51 7.46 -24.06 -21.58
CA HIS A 51 8.86 -23.73 -21.33
C HIS A 51 9.17 -23.74 -19.82
N GLY A 52 10.45 -23.78 -19.45
CA GLY A 52 10.91 -23.64 -18.06
C GLY A 52 10.79 -24.88 -17.16
N VAL A 53 10.20 -25.98 -17.62
CA VAL A 53 10.10 -27.24 -16.84
C VAL A 53 11.39 -28.06 -16.98
N PRO A 54 12.05 -28.48 -15.88
CA PRO A 54 13.27 -29.27 -15.93
C PRO A 54 13.08 -30.61 -16.65
N ALA A 55 14.05 -31.00 -17.48
CA ALA A 55 14.03 -32.28 -18.19
C ALA A 55 13.87 -33.49 -17.25
N ALA A 56 14.40 -33.38 -16.02
CA ALA A 56 14.30 -34.38 -14.97
C ALA A 56 12.86 -34.67 -14.52
N VAL A 57 11.93 -33.71 -14.65
CA VAL A 57 10.51 -33.92 -14.30
C VAL A 57 9.61 -33.93 -15.54
N ALA A 58 10.12 -33.47 -16.69
CA ALA A 58 9.40 -33.46 -17.96
C ALA A 58 9.06 -34.86 -18.48
N HIS A 59 9.78 -35.90 -18.04
CA HIS A 59 9.50 -37.29 -18.42
C HIS A 59 8.17 -37.82 -17.84
N SER A 60 7.55 -37.13 -16.88
CA SER A 60 6.29 -37.53 -16.25
C SER A 60 5.35 -36.34 -16.13
N ALA A 61 4.16 -36.46 -16.73
CA ALA A 61 3.13 -35.43 -16.69
C ALA A 61 2.61 -35.13 -15.27
N SER A 62 2.70 -36.09 -14.34
CA SER A 62 2.33 -35.85 -12.94
C SER A 62 3.45 -35.12 -12.19
N ALA A 63 4.71 -35.48 -12.41
CA ALA A 63 5.86 -34.84 -11.78
C ALA A 63 6.02 -33.39 -12.24
N SER A 64 5.83 -33.13 -13.54
CA SER A 64 5.87 -31.76 -14.08
C SER A 64 4.79 -30.87 -13.47
N ARG A 65 3.56 -31.36 -13.32
CA ARG A 65 2.47 -30.59 -12.67
C ARG A 65 2.75 -30.30 -11.20
N GLN A 66 3.27 -31.27 -10.45
CA GLN A 66 3.64 -31.06 -9.06
C GLN A 66 4.76 -30.03 -8.93
N TRP A 67 5.79 -30.16 -9.76
CA TRP A 67 6.91 -29.21 -9.77
C TRP A 67 6.47 -27.79 -10.16
N VAL A 68 5.66 -27.64 -11.22
CA VAL A 68 5.10 -26.33 -11.62
C VAL A 68 4.23 -25.73 -10.51
N SER A 69 3.44 -26.56 -9.82
CA SER A 69 2.61 -26.10 -8.70
C SER A 69 3.46 -25.59 -7.54
N GLU A 70 4.53 -26.30 -7.17
CA GLU A 70 5.46 -25.88 -6.11
C GLU A 70 6.17 -24.58 -6.48
N GLU A 71 6.69 -24.49 -7.71
CA GLU A 71 7.41 -23.32 -8.20
C GLU A 71 6.52 -22.07 -8.27
N LEU A 72 5.25 -22.23 -8.70
CA LEU A 72 4.26 -21.15 -8.66
C LEU A 72 3.86 -20.79 -7.23
N THR A 73 3.80 -21.76 -6.31
CA THR A 73 3.52 -21.49 -4.90
C THR A 73 4.62 -20.67 -4.27
N GLN A 74 5.89 -21.03 -4.49
CA GLN A 74 7.05 -20.26 -4.03
C GLN A 74 7.07 -18.84 -4.62
N ALA A 75 6.78 -18.71 -5.92
CA ALA A 75 6.72 -17.39 -6.56
C ALA A 75 5.55 -16.54 -6.01
N ALA A 76 4.40 -17.15 -5.72
CA ALA A 76 3.26 -16.48 -5.12
C ALA A 76 3.54 -16.01 -3.69
N GLU A 77 4.33 -16.76 -2.92
CA GLU A 77 4.75 -16.37 -1.57
C GLU A 77 5.60 -15.09 -1.59
N ILE A 78 6.52 -14.96 -2.56
CA ILE A 78 7.32 -13.73 -2.75
C ILE A 78 6.41 -12.53 -3.08
N VAL A 79 5.38 -12.74 -3.92
CA VAL A 79 4.39 -11.68 -4.22
C VAL A 79 3.57 -11.32 -2.99
N ALA A 80 3.16 -12.32 -2.20
CA ALA A 80 2.38 -12.13 -0.98
C ALA A 80 3.17 -11.35 0.08
N GLU A 81 4.45 -11.64 0.27
CA GLU A 81 5.31 -10.92 1.22
C GLU A 81 5.45 -9.44 0.83
N ARG A 82 5.66 -9.17 -0.47
CA ARG A 82 5.68 -7.80 -1.01
C ARG A 82 4.32 -7.10 -0.90
N GLY A 83 3.23 -7.84 -1.05
CA GLY A 83 1.86 -7.35 -0.86
C GLY A 83 1.54 -7.01 0.59
N ARG A 84 2.02 -7.79 1.57
CA ARG A 84 1.88 -7.47 3.01
C ARG A 84 2.56 -6.16 3.36
N ALA A 85 3.76 -5.91 2.82
CA ALA A 85 4.46 -4.64 3.01
C ALA A 85 3.70 -3.44 2.41
N GLU A 86 3.00 -3.62 1.28
CA GLU A 86 2.13 -2.59 0.72
C GLU A 86 0.84 -2.39 1.54
N GLY A 87 0.23 -3.49 1.99
CA GLY A 87 -1.02 -3.50 2.74
C GLY A 87 -0.95 -2.72 4.04
N THR A 88 0.14 -2.87 4.81
CA THR A 88 0.34 -2.10 6.05
C THR A 88 0.46 -0.60 5.78
N ALA A 89 1.22 -0.20 4.75
CA ALA A 89 1.38 1.19 4.36
C ALA A 89 0.07 1.81 3.83
N TRP A 90 -0.75 1.02 3.13
CA TRP A 90 -2.08 1.44 2.69
C TRP A 90 -3.06 1.59 3.86
N LEU A 91 -3.09 0.63 4.79
CA LEU A 91 -3.93 0.68 5.99
C LEU A 91 -3.62 1.92 6.84
N VAL A 92 -2.35 2.22 7.09
CA VAL A 92 -1.95 3.42 7.85
C VAL A 92 -2.41 4.70 7.16
N ARG A 93 -2.30 4.77 5.82
CA ARG A 93 -2.79 5.93 5.06
C ARG A 93 -4.31 6.05 5.07
N LEU A 94 -5.01 4.94 4.93
CA LEU A 94 -6.46 4.90 4.99
C LEU A 94 -6.93 5.37 6.37
N TRP A 95 -6.30 4.88 7.43
CA TRP A 95 -6.58 5.27 8.82
C TRP A 95 -6.38 6.77 9.06
N ARG A 96 -5.32 7.36 8.51
CA ARG A 96 -5.10 8.82 8.59
C ARG A 96 -6.18 9.61 7.84
N ARG A 97 -6.63 9.13 6.68
CA ARG A 97 -7.72 9.77 5.93
C ARG A 97 -9.06 9.65 6.65
N THR A 98 -9.42 8.45 7.14
CA THR A 98 -10.66 8.25 7.87
C THR A 98 -10.68 9.09 9.15
N ALA A 99 -9.57 9.11 9.91
CA ALA A 99 -9.42 9.99 11.06
C ALA A 99 -9.60 11.47 10.66
N GLY A 100 -8.97 11.92 9.58
CA GLY A 100 -9.13 13.29 9.08
C GLY A 100 -10.57 13.63 8.68
N VAL A 101 -11.28 12.72 8.00
CA VAL A 101 -12.69 12.90 7.61
C VAL A 101 -13.60 12.95 8.83
N VAL A 102 -13.40 12.07 9.80
CA VAL A 102 -14.16 12.06 11.06
C VAL A 102 -13.96 13.38 11.80
N TRP A 103 -12.72 13.82 11.97
CA TRP A 103 -12.42 15.11 12.63
C TRP A 103 -13.00 16.30 11.86
N ALA A 104 -12.93 16.30 10.53
CA ALA A 104 -13.56 17.34 9.73
C ALA A 104 -15.09 17.37 9.92
N GLY A 105 -15.73 16.20 10.01
CA GLY A 105 -17.15 16.07 10.34
C GLY A 105 -17.48 16.64 11.72
N VAL A 106 -16.68 16.30 12.73
CA VAL A 106 -16.81 16.84 14.10
C VAL A 106 -16.68 18.36 14.11
N VAL A 107 -15.66 18.91 13.44
CA VAL A 107 -15.44 20.36 13.35
C VAL A 107 -16.58 21.05 12.62
N LEU A 108 -17.06 20.48 11.51
CA LEU A 108 -18.19 21.04 10.76
C LEU A 108 -19.48 21.02 11.58
N LEU A 109 -19.71 19.96 12.35
CA LEU A 109 -20.85 19.84 13.24
C LEU A 109 -20.76 20.88 14.37
N LEU A 110 -19.58 21.04 14.98
CA LEU A 110 -19.32 22.09 15.97
C LEU A 110 -19.53 23.49 15.40
N LEU A 111 -19.03 23.76 14.19
CA LEU A 111 -19.23 25.03 13.49
C LEU A 111 -20.71 25.29 13.21
N GLY A 112 -21.46 24.29 12.73
CA GLY A 112 -22.89 24.39 12.52
C GLY A 112 -23.66 24.69 13.80
N GLN A 113 -23.30 24.05 14.91
CA GLN A 113 -23.90 24.35 16.22
C GLN A 113 -23.55 25.77 16.70
N ALA A 114 -22.29 26.19 16.58
CA ALA A 114 -21.85 27.52 16.98
C ALA A 114 -22.53 28.64 16.15
N LEU A 115 -22.59 28.48 14.83
CA LEU A 115 -23.24 29.43 13.92
C LEU A 115 -24.75 29.52 14.16
N THR A 116 -25.40 28.39 14.46
CA THR A 116 -26.85 28.37 14.78
C THR A 116 -27.17 28.73 16.23
N ALA A 117 -26.16 28.90 17.09
CA ALA A 117 -26.32 29.42 18.45
C ALA A 117 -26.38 30.96 18.50
N ILE A 118 -26.01 31.65 17.41
CA ILE A 118 -26.13 33.11 17.27
C ILE A 118 -27.61 33.47 17.18
N GLY A 119 -28.25 33.69 18.33
CA GLY A 119 -29.62 34.18 18.47
C GLY A 119 -30.59 33.29 19.26
N ALA A 120 -30.33 31.98 19.41
CA ALA A 120 -31.28 31.04 20.02
C ALA A 120 -30.83 30.46 21.39
N GLY A 121 -29.57 30.64 21.79
CA GLY A 121 -29.00 30.03 23.00
C GLY A 121 -28.66 28.53 22.85
N TRP A 122 -27.87 28.00 23.79
CA TRP A 122 -27.38 26.62 23.79
C TRP A 122 -28.41 25.67 24.44
N THR A 123 -28.83 24.60 23.74
CA THR A 123 -29.89 23.69 24.21
C THR A 123 -29.36 22.27 24.48
N ALA A 124 -29.99 21.55 25.42
CA ALA A 124 -29.61 20.18 25.79
C ALA A 124 -29.73 19.16 24.63
N ALA A 125 -30.61 19.41 23.67
CA ALA A 125 -30.72 18.59 22.46
C ALA A 125 -29.44 18.66 21.58
N ARG A 126 -28.76 19.81 21.58
CA ARG A 126 -27.51 20.00 20.82
C ARG A 126 -26.32 19.31 21.46
N THR A 127 -26.24 19.31 22.80
CA THR A 127 -25.22 18.55 23.53
C THR A 127 -25.42 17.04 23.35
N ALA A 128 -26.67 16.56 23.34
CA ALA A 128 -26.98 15.16 23.06
C ALA A 128 -26.57 14.74 21.64
N GLY A 129 -26.80 15.60 20.62
CA GLY A 129 -26.36 15.34 19.25
C GLY A 129 -24.83 15.32 19.08
N LEU A 130 -24.11 16.20 19.78
CA LEU A 130 -22.64 16.21 19.80
C LEU A 130 -22.07 14.96 20.47
N LEU A 131 -22.66 14.53 21.59
CA LEU A 131 -22.27 13.29 22.26
C LEU A 131 -22.57 12.07 21.39
N ALA A 132 -23.70 12.02 20.70
CA ALA A 132 -24.02 10.93 19.78
C ALA A 132 -23.00 10.84 18.62
N ALA A 133 -22.54 11.98 18.10
CA ALA A 133 -21.51 12.01 17.05
C ALA A 133 -20.09 11.65 17.54
N LEU A 134 -19.83 11.65 18.85
CA LEU A 134 -18.56 11.24 19.46
C LEU A 134 -18.52 9.75 19.83
N VAL A 135 -19.68 9.11 19.97
CA VAL A 135 -19.81 7.73 20.46
C VAL A 135 -20.00 6.71 19.32
N VAL A 136 -20.30 7.18 18.10
CA VAL A 136 -20.36 6.40 16.85
C VAL A 136 -19.05 6.47 16.09
#